data_AF-A0A5K0VBB0-F1
#
_entry.id   AF-A0A5K0VBB0-F1
#
_cell.length_a   1.000
_cell.length_b   1.000
_cell.length_c   1.000
_cell.angle_alpha   90.00
_cell.angle_beta   90.00
_cell.angle_gamma   90.00
#
_symmetry.space_group_name_H-M   'P 1'
#
loop_
_entity.id
_entity.type
_entity.pdbx_description
1 polymer ?
#
loop_
_entity_poly.entity_id
_entity_poly.type
_entity_poly.pdbx_seq_one_letter_code
_entity_poly.pdbx_strand_id
1 'polypeptide(L)' 'ANLARWEPAHGRFGFLHPWKQSLKVSAATRACAYCVEALNAATKSEHK' A
#
# COMPACT_ATOMS: atom_id res chain seq x y z
N ALA A 1 14.47 11.33 24.87
CA ALA A 1 13.28 10.70 24.28
C ALA A 1 13.34 9.22 24.62
N ASN A 2 12.44 8.74 25.47
CA ASN A 2 12.38 7.34 25.87
C ASN A 2 11.64 6.57 24.76
N LEU A 3 12.38 5.86 23.92
CA LEU A 3 11.82 4.98 22.91
C LEU A 3 11.32 3.70 23.60
N ALA A 4 10.16 3.19 23.19
CA ALA A 4 9.73 1.86 23.57
C ALA A 4 10.74 0.84 23.02
N ARG A 5 11.00 -0.27 23.74
CA ARG A 5 12.02 -1.25 23.35
C ARG A 5 11.77 -1.89 21.97
N TRP A 6 10.53 -1.88 21.49
CA TRP A 6 10.16 -2.35 20.17
C TRP A 6 10.25 -1.27 19.08
N GLU A 7 10.41 0.00 19.44
CA GLU A 7 10.52 1.07 18.45
C GLU A 7 11.88 0.96 17.75
N PRO A 8 11.91 0.89 16.42
CA PRO A 8 13.14 0.97 15.67
C PRO A 8 13.89 2.24 16.10
N ALA A 9 15.21 2.14 16.26
CA ALA A 9 16.01 3.29 16.66
C ALA A 9 15.81 4.44 15.66
N HIS A 10 15.12 5.49 16.09
CA HIS A 10 15.01 6.73 15.34
C HIS A 10 16.32 7.52 15.51
N GLY A 11 17.38 7.06 14.84
CA GLY A 11 18.59 7.84 14.63
C GLY A 11 18.33 9.04 13.72
N ARG A 12 19.39 9.67 13.20
CA ARG A 12 19.33 10.75 12.20
C ARG A 12 18.85 10.25 10.82
N PHE A 13 17.93 9.29 10.80
CA PHE A 13 17.11 8.94 9.66
C PHE A 13 16.22 10.15 9.40
N GLY A 14 16.71 11.08 8.58
CA GLY A 14 15.81 12.02 7.92
C GLY A 14 14.71 11.17 7.28
N PHE A 15 13.45 11.55 7.50
CA PHE A 15 12.25 10.91 6.95
C PHE A 15 12.17 10.99 5.41
N LEU A 16 13.30 10.85 4.71
CA LEU A 16 13.41 10.52 3.30
C LEU A 16 13.10 9.02 3.12
N HIS A 17 12.01 8.55 3.71
CA HIS A 17 11.29 7.45 3.08
C HIS A 17 11.05 7.91 1.63
N PRO A 18 11.31 7.08 0.61
CA PRO A 18 11.06 7.45 -0.77
C PRO A 18 9.55 7.48 -0.99
N TRP A 19 8.90 8.52 -0.44
CA TRP A 19 7.46 8.76 -0.46
C TRP A 19 6.94 8.68 -1.90
N LYS A 20 7.73 9.23 -2.83
CA LYS A 20 7.46 9.16 -4.27
C LYS A 20 7.39 7.72 -4.81
N GLN A 21 8.17 6.78 -4.29
CA GLN A 21 8.11 5.37 -4.70
C GLN A 21 6.93 4.66 -4.04
N SER A 22 6.66 4.92 -2.76
CA SER A 22 5.47 4.39 -2.07
C SER A 22 4.16 4.87 -2.72
N LEU A 23 4.13 6.11 -3.23
CA LEU A 23 3.00 6.63 -4.00
C LEU A 23 2.81 5.87 -5.33
N LYS A 24 3.88 5.56 -6.05
CA LYS A 24 3.79 4.76 -7.28
C LYS A 24 3.29 3.35 -7.00
N VAL A 25 3.83 2.69 -5.98
CA VAL A 25 3.41 1.35 -5.58
C VAL A 25 1.93 1.36 -5.15
N SER A 26 1.54 2.29 -4.28
CA SER A 26 0.13 2.38 -3.83
C SER A 26 -0.84 2.71 -4.97
N ALA A 27 -0.46 3.55 -5.93
CA ALA A 27 -1.25 3.82 -7.12
C ALA A 27 -1.43 2.55 -7.98
N ALA A 28 -0.35 1.81 -8.23
CA ALA A 28 -0.40 0.54 -8.97
C ALA A 28 -1.24 -0.51 -8.24
N THR A 29 -1.11 -0.62 -6.91
CA THR A 29 -1.91 -1.53 -6.09
C THR A 29 -3.40 -1.20 -6.18
N ARG A 30 -3.78 0.09 -6.11
CA ARG A 30 -5.18 0.50 -6.25
C ARG A 30 -5.74 0.18 -7.63
N ALA A 31 -4.98 0.47 -8.69
CA ALA A 31 -5.39 0.12 -10.05
C ALA A 31 -5.63 -1.39 -10.21
N CYS A 32 -4.73 -2.22 -9.68
CA CYS A 32 -4.87 -3.68 -9.68
C CYS A 32 -6.12 -4.12 -8.91
N ALA A 33 -6.36 -3.57 -7.72
CA ALA A 33 -7.54 -3.89 -6.91
C ALA A 33 -8.84 -3.61 -7.68
N TYR A 34 -8.95 -2.45 -8.36
CA TYR A 34 -10.11 -2.14 -9.18
C TYR A 34 -10.31 -3.13 -10.34
N CYS A 35 -9.23 -3.55 -11.01
CA CYS A 35 -9.32 -4.57 -12.07
C CYS A 35 -9.84 -5.91 -11.53
N VAL A 36 -9.36 -6.34 -10.36
CA VAL A 36 -9.79 -7.59 -9.71
C VAL A 36 -11.26 -7.49 -9.27
N GLU A 37 -11.68 -6.36 -8.70
CA GLU A 37 -13.07 -6.13 -8.32
C GLU A 37 -14.01 -6.15 -9.54
N ALA A 38 -13.61 -5.49 -10.64
CA ALA A 38 -14.38 -5.48 -11.87
C ALA A 38 -14.51 -6.89 -12.48
N LEU A 39 -13.41 -7.66 -12.52
CA LEU A 39 -13.42 -9.04 -12.97
C LEU A 39 -14.35 -9.91 -12.10
N ASN A 40 -14.22 -9.79 -10.78
CA ASN A 40 -15.06 -10.53 -9.83
C ASN A 40 -16.54 -10.17 -9.99
N ALA A 41 -16.86 -8.90 -10.24
CA ALA A 41 -18.23 -8.46 -10.50
C ALA A 41 -18.76 -9.04 -11.82
N ALA A 42 -17.95 -9.05 -12.89
CA ALA A 42 -18.31 -9.64 -14.18
C ALA A 42 -18.57 -11.15 -14.03
N THR A 43 -17.66 -11.90 -13.41
CA THR A 43 -17.86 -13.34 -13.15
C THR A 43 -19.12 -13.59 -12.31
N LYS A 44 -19.36 -12.80 -11.26
CA LYS A 44 -20.60 -12.91 -10.47
C LYS A 44 -21.86 -12.60 -11.28
N SER A 45 -21.77 -11.75 -12.30
CA SER A 45 -22.90 -11.44 -13.19
C SER A 45 -23.19 -12.57 -14.19
N GLU A 46 -22.17 -13.30 -14.64
CA GLU A 46 -22.30 -14.43 -15.56
C GLU A 46 -22.87 -15.69 -14.90
N HIS A 47 -22.69 -15.84 -13.58
CA HIS A 47 -23.23 -16.95 -12.79
C HIS A 47 -24.60 -16.67 -12.18
N LYS A 48 -25.29 -15.61 -12.63
CA LYS A 48 -26.63 -15.21 -12.16
C LYS A 48 -27.66 -15.43 -13.26
#